data_AF-A0A945GFQ2-F1
#
_entry.id   AF-A0A945GFQ2-F1
#
_cell.length_a   1.000
_cell.length_b   1.000
_cell.length_c   1.000
_cell.angle_alpha   90.00
_cell.angle_beta   90.00
_cell.angle_gamma   90.00
#
_symmetry.space_group_name_H-M   'P 1'
#
loop_
_entity.id
_entity.type
_entity.pdbx_description
1 polymer ?
#
loop_
_entity_poly.entity_id
_entity_poly.type
_entity_poly.pdbx_seq_one_letter_code
_entity_poly.pdbx_strand_id
1 'polypeptide(L)'
;ELAFKTWNGNIWRDYKGLAWLDPQKEEVWEYNLAIAKEATKLGFDEINFDYMRYPSDGNVANMNYNLKPEQNRAEIMKGFYKFLSKNLSKKTIISIDMFGLVMDHTNDNYDLHIGQRLTDAVDYFDYVYPMMYASHYPVNYLGLGNAAAYPGAVLTYGLKISLPAIENKKAKIRPWLQAFNIGAIYDQRLIDQQIDAVENATSTAGWALWNARNYYPDYIF
;
A
#
# COMPACT_ATOMS: atom_id res chain seq x y z
N GLU A 1 -2.53 -19.04 17.50
CA GLU A 1 -1.12 -19.39 17.20
C GLU A 1 -0.54 -18.56 16.05
N LEU A 2 -1.35 -18.23 15.03
CA LEU A 2 -0.92 -17.43 13.88
C LEU A 2 -0.79 -15.91 14.11
N ALA A 3 -1.20 -15.40 15.28
CA ALA A 3 -1.14 -13.97 15.57
C ALA A 3 0.23 -13.56 16.11
N PHE A 4 0.66 -12.34 15.79
CA PHE A 4 1.81 -11.71 16.44
C PHE A 4 1.67 -11.72 17.96
N LYS A 5 2.83 -11.87 18.61
CA LYS A 5 2.95 -11.91 20.04
C LYS A 5 3.75 -10.72 20.56
N THR A 6 3.51 -10.36 21.80
CA THR A 6 4.39 -9.50 22.56
C THR A 6 5.62 -10.28 23.04
N TRP A 7 6.65 -9.59 23.55
CA TRP A 7 7.83 -10.24 24.14
C TRP A 7 7.51 -11.17 25.33
N ASN A 8 6.38 -10.95 26.01
CA ASN A 8 5.90 -11.81 27.10
C ASN A 8 4.89 -12.89 26.66
N GLY A 9 4.72 -13.12 25.35
CA GLY A 9 3.92 -14.22 24.79
C GLY A 9 2.42 -13.97 24.65
N ASN A 10 1.92 -12.80 25.07
CA ASN A 10 0.52 -12.40 24.86
C ASN A 10 0.25 -12.04 23.40
N ILE A 11 -1.02 -12.04 22.99
CA ILE A 11 -1.39 -11.55 21.65
C ILE A 11 -1.10 -10.05 21.59
N TRP A 12 -0.31 -9.64 20.59
CA TRP A 12 -0.09 -8.22 20.32
C TRP A 12 -1.36 -7.63 19.68
N ARG A 13 -1.73 -6.43 20.11
CA ARG A 13 -2.89 -5.68 19.59
C ARG A 13 -2.48 -4.27 19.22
N ASP A 14 -3.07 -3.79 18.14
CA ASP A 14 -2.91 -2.42 17.68
C ASP A 14 -3.71 -1.43 18.57
N TYR A 15 -3.61 -0.13 18.30
CA TYR A 15 -4.34 0.89 19.07
C TYR A 15 -5.87 0.79 18.95
N LYS A 16 -6.38 0.05 17.97
CA LYS A 16 -7.81 -0.27 17.81
C LYS A 16 -8.20 -1.60 18.47
N GLY A 17 -7.26 -2.27 19.13
CA GLY A 17 -7.48 -3.56 19.78
C GLY A 17 -7.50 -4.75 18.82
N LEU A 18 -7.15 -4.57 17.55
CA LEU A 18 -7.12 -5.65 16.55
C LEU A 18 -5.85 -6.49 16.70
N ALA A 19 -6.01 -7.80 16.56
CA ALA A 19 -4.87 -8.73 16.49
C ALA A 19 -4.44 -8.90 15.03
N TRP A 20 -3.14 -9.00 14.81
CA TRP A 20 -2.54 -9.13 13.48
C TRP A 20 -1.94 -10.51 13.29
N LEU A 21 -2.10 -11.06 12.09
CA LEU A 21 -1.49 -12.33 11.70
C LEU A 21 0.00 -12.14 11.38
N ASP A 22 0.82 -13.13 11.71
CA ASP A 22 2.25 -13.16 11.43
C ASP A 22 2.49 -13.61 9.98
N PRO A 23 3.00 -12.75 9.08
CA PRO A 23 3.21 -13.08 7.68
C PRO A 23 4.38 -14.04 7.46
N GLN A 24 5.05 -14.53 8.51
CA GLN A 24 5.99 -15.66 8.39
C GLN A 24 5.31 -17.03 8.37
N LYS A 25 4.01 -17.08 8.69
CA LYS A 25 3.23 -18.32 8.72
C LYS A 25 2.65 -18.56 7.34
N GLU A 26 3.11 -19.61 6.66
CA GLU A 26 2.57 -19.97 5.34
C GLU A 26 1.07 -20.26 5.40
N GLU A 27 0.54 -20.70 6.55
CA GLU A 27 -0.90 -20.88 6.78
C GLU A 27 -1.68 -19.58 6.61
N VAL A 28 -1.09 -18.42 6.93
CA VAL A 28 -1.68 -17.10 6.68
C VAL A 28 -1.71 -16.81 5.18
N TRP A 29 -0.69 -17.25 4.44
CA TRP A 29 -0.63 -17.06 2.99
C TRP A 29 -1.65 -17.93 2.27
N GLU A 30 -1.75 -19.20 2.68
CA GLU A 30 -2.72 -20.17 2.17
C GLU A 30 -4.15 -19.71 2.39
N TYR A 31 -4.45 -19.16 3.59
CA TYR A 31 -5.77 -18.63 3.91
C TYR A 31 -6.17 -17.47 2.98
N ASN A 32 -5.30 -16.48 2.79
CA ASN A 32 -5.56 -15.36 1.89
C ASN A 32 -5.67 -15.80 0.43
N LEU A 33 -4.85 -16.77 0.00
CA LEU A 33 -4.95 -17.39 -1.32
C LEU A 33 -6.30 -18.09 -1.52
N ALA A 34 -6.81 -18.80 -0.51
CA ALA A 34 -8.09 -19.50 -0.58
C ALA A 34 -9.25 -18.51 -0.79
N ILE A 35 -9.26 -17.40 -0.04
CA ILE A 35 -10.24 -16.31 -0.20
C ILE A 35 -10.14 -15.70 -1.60
N ALA A 36 -8.92 -15.38 -2.07
CA ALA A 36 -8.72 -14.80 -3.40
C ALA A 36 -9.23 -15.74 -4.52
N LYS A 37 -9.02 -17.05 -4.37
CA LYS A 37 -9.55 -18.06 -5.30
C LYS A 37 -11.08 -18.14 -5.26
N GLU A 38 -11.68 -18.03 -4.09
CA GLU A 38 -13.14 -18.01 -3.94
C GLU A 38 -13.74 -16.75 -4.57
N ALA A 39 -13.21 -15.57 -4.26
CA ALA A 39 -13.64 -14.31 -4.86
C ALA A 39 -13.49 -14.34 -6.39
N THR A 40 -12.38 -14.87 -6.92
CA THR A 40 -12.22 -15.04 -8.37
C THR A 40 -13.32 -15.93 -8.97
N LYS A 41 -13.69 -17.03 -8.30
CA LYS A 41 -14.76 -17.94 -8.76
C LYS A 41 -16.15 -17.29 -8.73
N LEU A 42 -16.36 -16.34 -7.82
CA LEU A 42 -17.59 -15.56 -7.74
C LEU A 42 -17.71 -14.50 -8.86
N GLY A 43 -16.63 -14.26 -9.60
CA GLY A 43 -16.64 -13.38 -10.78
C GLY A 43 -16.15 -11.96 -10.54
N PHE A 44 -15.43 -11.70 -9.44
CA PHE A 44 -14.75 -10.41 -9.26
C PHE A 44 -13.64 -10.24 -10.32
N ASP A 45 -13.60 -9.07 -10.97
CA ASP A 45 -12.64 -8.77 -12.04
C ASP A 45 -11.20 -8.59 -11.53
N GLU A 46 -11.05 -8.11 -10.30
CA GLU A 46 -9.77 -7.81 -9.66
C GLU A 46 -9.84 -8.15 -8.16
N ILE A 47 -8.79 -8.78 -7.64
CA ILE A 47 -8.61 -8.98 -6.19
C ILE A 47 -7.55 -7.99 -5.70
N ASN A 48 -7.99 -6.95 -5.00
CA ASN A 48 -7.11 -6.00 -4.35
C ASN A 48 -6.80 -6.45 -2.91
N PHE A 49 -5.51 -6.53 -2.60
CA PHE A 49 -5.01 -6.90 -1.27
C PHE A 49 -4.59 -5.66 -0.51
N ASP A 50 -5.42 -5.24 0.44
CA ASP A 50 -5.09 -4.19 1.41
C ASP A 50 -4.38 -4.80 2.65
N TYR A 51 -3.65 -3.97 3.39
CA TYR A 51 -2.98 -4.32 4.65
C TYR A 51 -1.99 -5.50 4.57
N MET A 52 -1.48 -5.83 3.38
CA MET A 52 -0.35 -6.74 3.24
C MET A 52 0.96 -6.05 3.63
N ARG A 53 1.19 -6.02 4.95
CA ARG A 53 2.33 -5.36 5.60
C ARG A 53 2.45 -5.81 7.06
N TYR A 54 3.54 -5.42 7.71
CA TYR A 54 3.66 -5.48 9.16
C TYR A 54 2.89 -4.34 9.85
N PRO A 55 2.46 -4.54 11.12
CA PRO A 55 1.75 -3.52 11.88
C PRO A 55 2.56 -2.22 12.05
N SER A 56 1.89 -1.07 11.89
CA SER A 56 2.42 0.27 12.23
C SER A 56 1.68 0.90 13.41
N ASP A 57 0.41 0.54 13.61
CA ASP A 57 -0.54 1.33 14.40
C ASP A 57 -0.67 0.78 15.82
N GLY A 58 0.43 0.71 16.57
CA GLY A 58 0.44 0.20 17.95
C GLY A 58 1.80 0.34 18.63
N ASN A 59 1.95 -0.25 19.83
CA ASN A 59 3.26 -0.34 20.47
C ASN A 59 4.13 -1.42 19.78
N VAL A 60 4.65 -1.08 18.60
CA VAL A 60 5.47 -1.96 17.76
C VAL A 60 6.80 -2.35 18.42
N ALA A 61 7.28 -1.56 19.39
CA ALA A 61 8.48 -1.89 20.18
C ALA A 61 8.24 -3.09 21.12
N ASN A 62 6.99 -3.28 21.58
CA ASN A 62 6.60 -4.42 22.39
C ASN A 62 6.15 -5.64 21.55
N MET A 63 6.35 -5.62 20.23
CA MET A 63 6.02 -6.74 19.36
C MET A 63 7.24 -7.64 19.16
N ASN A 64 7.06 -8.93 19.40
CA ASN A 64 8.03 -9.93 18.99
C ASN A 64 7.74 -10.33 17.55
N TYR A 65 8.51 -9.76 16.62
CA TYR A 65 8.42 -10.09 15.20
C TYR A 65 8.86 -11.53 14.89
N ASN A 66 9.54 -12.21 15.82
CA ASN A 66 10.05 -13.57 15.67
C ASN A 66 10.91 -13.77 14.40
N LEU A 67 11.57 -12.71 13.93
CA LEU A 67 12.49 -12.74 12.80
C LEU A 67 13.81 -13.36 13.21
N LYS A 68 14.32 -14.29 12.40
CA LYS A 68 15.70 -14.77 12.54
C LYS A 68 16.69 -13.69 12.08
N PRO A 69 17.96 -13.71 12.55
CA PRO A 69 18.95 -12.68 12.22
C PRO A 69 19.16 -12.42 10.72
N GLU A 70 19.01 -13.45 9.89
CA GLU A 70 19.14 -13.39 8.43
C GLU A 70 17.87 -12.93 7.71
N GLN A 71 16.74 -12.84 8.42
CA GLN A 71 15.44 -12.48 7.86
C GLN A 71 15.18 -10.99 8.04
N ASN A 72 14.51 -10.41 7.04
CA ASN A 72 13.93 -9.08 7.16
C ASN A 72 12.48 -9.10 6.64
N ARG A 73 11.71 -8.12 7.09
CA ARG A 73 10.27 -8.02 6.80
C ARG A 73 9.98 -7.93 5.30
N ALA A 74 10.79 -7.18 4.56
CA ALA A 74 10.58 -6.99 3.13
C ALA A 74 10.73 -8.30 2.34
N GLU A 75 11.73 -9.13 2.66
CA GLU A 75 11.90 -10.43 1.99
C GLU A 75 10.78 -11.42 2.34
N ILE A 76 10.24 -11.37 3.57
CA ILE A 76 9.06 -12.18 3.94
C ILE A 76 7.83 -11.74 3.14
N MET A 77 7.58 -10.43 3.05
CA MET A 77 6.47 -9.89 2.26
C MET A 77 6.63 -10.20 0.77
N LYS A 78 7.84 -10.06 0.21
CA LYS A 78 8.15 -10.45 -1.16
C LYS A 78 7.89 -11.94 -1.41
N GLY A 79 8.25 -12.80 -0.45
CA GLY A 79 7.93 -14.22 -0.46
C GLY A 79 6.42 -14.45 -0.56
N PHE A 80 5.64 -13.72 0.22
CA PHE A 80 4.18 -13.76 0.19
C PHE A 80 3.62 -13.28 -1.17
N TYR A 81 4.12 -12.16 -1.71
CA TYR A 81 3.71 -11.64 -3.02
C TYR A 81 3.96 -12.66 -4.14
N LYS A 82 5.15 -13.25 -4.15
CA LYS A 82 5.52 -14.31 -5.09
C LYS A 82 4.64 -15.55 -4.91
N PHE A 83 4.32 -15.93 -3.67
CA PHE A 83 3.45 -17.05 -3.38
C PHE A 83 2.04 -16.85 -3.96
N LEU A 84 1.44 -15.67 -3.75
CA LEU A 84 0.12 -15.34 -4.30
C LEU A 84 0.14 -15.38 -5.83
N SER A 85 1.10 -14.67 -6.44
CA SER A 85 1.24 -14.58 -7.90
C SER A 85 1.45 -15.96 -8.56
N LYS A 86 2.23 -16.85 -7.93
CA LYS A 86 2.47 -18.21 -8.44
C LYS A 86 1.24 -19.12 -8.34
N ASN A 87 0.41 -18.95 -7.32
CA ASN A 87 -0.67 -19.89 -6.99
C ASN A 87 -2.06 -19.43 -7.43
N LEU A 88 -2.20 -18.20 -7.89
CA LEU A 88 -3.40 -17.71 -8.59
C LEU A 88 -3.30 -17.99 -10.09
N SER A 89 -4.46 -18.05 -10.75
CA SER A 89 -4.51 -18.20 -12.19
C SER A 89 -3.87 -16.99 -12.86
N LYS A 90 -3.17 -17.19 -13.99
CA LYS A 90 -2.66 -16.07 -14.81
C LYS A 90 -3.75 -15.14 -15.35
N LYS A 91 -5.01 -15.57 -15.27
CA LYS A 91 -6.18 -14.76 -15.65
C LYS A 91 -6.73 -13.92 -14.49
N THR A 92 -6.35 -14.23 -13.24
CA THR A 92 -6.77 -13.45 -12.07
C THR A 92 -5.94 -12.18 -12.04
N ILE A 93 -6.60 -11.03 -12.17
CA ILE A 93 -5.97 -9.73 -11.96
C ILE A 93 -5.85 -9.53 -10.45
N ILE A 94 -4.64 -9.25 -9.98
CA ILE A 94 -4.40 -8.93 -8.57
C ILE A 94 -3.73 -7.59 -8.41
N SER A 95 -4.08 -6.91 -7.33
CA SER A 95 -3.47 -5.66 -6.95
C SER A 95 -3.17 -5.58 -5.47
N ILE A 96 -2.35 -4.61 -5.07
CA ILE A 96 -1.92 -4.42 -3.69
C ILE A 96 -1.94 -2.95 -3.31
N ASP A 97 -2.49 -2.64 -2.14
CA ASP A 97 -2.41 -1.31 -1.55
C ASP A 97 -1.09 -1.15 -0.79
N MET A 98 -0.42 -0.02 -1.01
CA MET A 98 0.84 0.32 -0.35
C MET A 98 0.81 1.72 0.22
N PHE A 99 1.62 2.00 1.24
CA PHE A 99 1.82 3.37 1.71
C PHE A 99 2.40 4.23 0.57
N GLY A 100 1.91 5.48 0.41
CA GLY A 100 2.38 6.37 -0.66
C GLY A 100 3.90 6.57 -0.69
N LEU A 101 4.55 6.56 0.48
CA LEU A 101 6.01 6.70 0.61
C LEU A 101 6.82 5.59 -0.05
N VAL A 102 6.24 4.45 -0.44
CA VAL A 102 6.99 3.44 -1.23
C VAL A 102 7.43 3.99 -2.58
N MET A 103 6.76 5.03 -3.08
CA MET A 103 7.09 5.73 -4.33
C MET A 103 8.40 6.52 -4.21
N ASP A 104 8.77 6.90 -2.98
CA ASP A 104 9.96 7.70 -2.68
C ASP A 104 11.20 6.85 -2.45
N HIS A 105 11.00 5.61 -2.01
CA HIS A 105 12.06 4.70 -1.57
C HIS A 105 12.28 3.56 -2.56
N THR A 106 12.36 3.90 -3.85
CA THR A 106 12.58 2.89 -4.91
C THR A 106 14.05 2.60 -5.17
N ASN A 107 14.96 3.47 -4.70
CA ASN A 107 16.40 3.40 -4.93
C ASN A 107 17.21 3.04 -3.68
N ASP A 108 16.53 2.70 -2.58
CA ASP A 108 17.14 2.24 -1.33
C ASP A 108 16.46 0.94 -0.85
N ASN A 109 16.85 0.48 0.35
CA ASN A 109 16.29 -0.72 0.97
C ASN A 109 15.30 -0.40 2.09
N TYR A 110 14.79 0.82 2.17
CA TYR A 110 13.90 1.23 3.24
C TYR A 110 12.49 0.64 3.05
N ASP A 111 12.08 -0.20 4.01
CA ASP A 111 10.81 -0.95 3.96
C ASP A 111 9.66 -0.23 4.68
N LEU A 112 9.83 1.07 4.95
CA LEU A 112 8.95 1.92 5.77
C LEU A 112 8.71 1.35 7.18
N HIS A 113 9.57 0.44 7.64
CA HIS A 113 9.38 -0.40 8.83
C HIS A 113 8.13 -1.28 8.84
N ILE A 114 7.49 -1.47 7.68
CA ILE A 114 6.29 -2.28 7.52
C ILE A 114 6.47 -3.40 6.48
N GLY A 115 7.68 -3.60 5.97
CA GLY A 115 8.00 -4.64 4.98
C GLY A 115 7.53 -4.33 3.57
N GLN A 116 7.11 -3.09 3.28
CA GLN A 116 6.67 -2.70 1.94
C GLN A 116 7.81 -2.02 1.18
N ARG A 117 8.13 -2.55 0.00
CA ARG A 117 8.96 -1.91 -1.03
C ARG A 117 8.27 -2.07 -2.37
N LEU A 118 8.19 -0.99 -3.14
CA LEU A 118 7.55 -1.03 -4.46
C LEU A 118 8.22 -2.06 -5.38
N THR A 119 9.56 -2.07 -5.39
CA THR A 119 10.40 -2.96 -6.22
C THR A 119 10.18 -4.44 -5.94
N ASP A 120 9.66 -4.82 -4.77
CA ASP A 120 9.36 -6.21 -4.43
C ASP A 120 7.99 -6.68 -4.93
N ALA A 121 7.07 -5.77 -5.26
CA ALA A 121 5.71 -6.13 -5.68
C ALA A 121 5.48 -6.03 -7.20
N VAL A 122 6.21 -5.15 -7.87
CA VAL A 122 5.96 -4.77 -9.29
C VAL A 122 6.11 -5.91 -10.30
N ASP A 123 6.81 -6.98 -9.94
CA ASP A 123 6.93 -8.19 -10.77
C ASP A 123 5.81 -9.23 -10.51
N TYR A 124 5.03 -9.08 -9.42
CA TYR A 124 4.08 -10.09 -8.96
C TYR A 124 2.62 -9.65 -9.10
N PHE A 125 2.32 -8.35 -8.98
CA PHE A 125 0.98 -7.79 -9.10
C PHE A 125 0.73 -7.17 -10.48
N ASP A 126 -0.54 -7.11 -10.89
CA ASP A 126 -0.98 -6.44 -12.11
C ASP A 126 -1.12 -4.92 -11.89
N TYR A 127 -1.51 -4.52 -10.68
CA TYR A 127 -1.56 -3.12 -10.27
C TYR A 127 -1.02 -2.92 -8.86
N VAL A 128 -0.42 -1.76 -8.62
CA VAL A 128 -0.09 -1.28 -7.26
C VAL A 128 -0.87 0.00 -7.02
N TYR A 129 -1.51 0.08 -5.86
CA TYR A 129 -2.33 1.20 -5.43
C TYR A 129 -1.63 1.93 -4.29
N PRO A 130 -0.64 2.80 -4.59
CA PRO A 130 -0.01 3.60 -3.56
C PRO A 130 -1.02 4.61 -3.01
N MET A 131 -1.17 4.64 -1.69
CA MET A 131 -1.98 5.59 -0.94
C MET A 131 -1.28 6.94 -0.87
N MET A 132 -1.30 7.69 -1.97
CA MET A 132 -0.60 8.97 -2.13
C MET A 132 -1.36 10.13 -1.49
N TYR A 133 -1.75 9.95 -0.22
CA TYR A 133 -2.47 10.98 0.55
C TYR A 133 -1.48 12.02 1.03
N ALA A 134 -1.47 13.20 0.42
CA ALA A 134 -0.48 14.25 0.72
C ALA A 134 -0.47 14.67 2.21
N SER A 135 -1.59 14.49 2.94
CA SER A 135 -1.63 14.75 4.38
C SER A 135 -0.87 13.75 5.25
N HIS A 136 -0.44 12.62 4.69
CA HIS A 136 0.28 11.55 5.38
C HIS A 136 1.79 11.53 5.07
N TYR A 137 2.26 12.49 4.27
CA TYR A 137 3.68 12.69 4.03
C TYR A 137 4.32 13.49 5.19
N PRO A 138 5.63 13.34 5.42
CA PRO A 138 6.32 14.05 6.49
C PRO A 138 6.14 15.56 6.45
N VAL A 139 6.27 16.22 7.61
CA VAL A 139 6.33 17.68 7.68
C VAL A 139 7.49 18.20 6.82
N ASN A 140 7.30 19.30 6.10
CA ASN A 140 8.27 19.88 5.17
C ASN A 140 8.65 18.97 3.99
N TYR A 141 7.83 17.96 3.67
CA TYR A 141 8.04 17.13 2.49
C TYR A 141 8.12 17.98 1.21
N LEU A 142 9.16 17.76 0.40
CA LEU A 142 9.50 18.59 -0.78
C LEU A 142 9.75 20.08 -0.48
N GLY A 143 10.10 20.43 0.77
CA GLY A 143 10.22 21.82 1.21
C GLY A 143 8.87 22.53 1.36
N LEU A 144 7.75 21.81 1.27
CA LEU A 144 6.41 22.34 1.41
C LEU A 144 6.04 22.38 2.90
N GLY A 145 5.79 23.58 3.43
CA GLY A 145 5.38 23.73 4.85
C GLY A 145 4.14 22.92 5.22
N ASN A 146 3.26 22.64 4.25
CA ASN A 146 2.13 21.71 4.38
C ASN A 146 1.89 20.97 3.06
N ALA A 147 2.36 19.72 2.96
CA ALA A 147 2.17 18.89 1.77
C ALA A 147 0.68 18.69 1.41
N ALA A 148 -0.22 18.64 2.41
CA ALA A 148 -1.65 18.46 2.17
C ALA A 148 -2.29 19.59 1.36
N ALA A 149 -1.69 20.78 1.35
CA ALA A 149 -2.15 21.93 0.56
C ALA A 149 -1.66 21.92 -0.90
N TYR A 150 -0.75 21.01 -1.25
CA TYR A 150 -0.13 20.88 -2.58
C TYR A 150 -0.11 19.42 -3.06
N PRO A 151 -1.26 18.72 -3.07
CA PRO A 151 -1.29 17.30 -3.35
C PRO A 151 -0.82 16.97 -4.78
N GLY A 152 -1.13 17.80 -5.78
CA GLY A 152 -0.64 17.60 -7.14
C GLY A 152 0.90 17.57 -7.23
N ALA A 153 1.61 18.38 -6.42
CA ALA A 153 3.07 18.38 -6.39
C ALA A 153 3.62 17.09 -5.76
N VAL A 154 3.00 16.60 -4.69
CA VAL A 154 3.35 15.33 -4.04
C VAL A 154 3.21 14.16 -5.02
N LEU A 155 2.07 14.08 -5.71
CA LEU A 155 1.81 13.01 -6.67
C LEU A 155 2.74 13.08 -7.88
N THR A 156 2.89 14.27 -8.48
CA THR A 156 3.79 14.48 -9.63
C THR A 156 5.21 14.05 -9.30
N TYR A 157 5.70 14.42 -8.11
CA TYR A 157 7.04 14.04 -7.67
C TYR A 157 7.16 12.53 -7.49
N GLY A 158 6.31 11.92 -6.67
CA GLY A 158 6.37 10.48 -6.36
C GLY A 158 6.25 9.61 -7.62
N LEU A 159 5.29 9.91 -8.50
CA LEU A 159 5.10 9.20 -9.78
C LEU A 159 6.31 9.32 -10.72
N LYS A 160 6.98 10.47 -10.72
CA LYS A 160 8.17 10.70 -11.53
C LYS A 160 9.37 9.92 -11.02
N ILE A 161 9.64 9.97 -9.72
CA ILE A 161 10.84 9.32 -9.16
C ILE A 161 10.70 7.80 -9.07
N SER A 162 9.47 7.28 -8.98
CA SER A 162 9.23 5.85 -8.98
C SER A 162 9.26 5.22 -10.37
N LEU A 163 9.17 6.02 -11.45
CA LEU A 163 9.04 5.53 -12.83
C LEU A 163 10.10 4.48 -13.23
N PRO A 164 11.40 4.66 -12.93
CA PRO A 164 12.41 3.66 -13.30
C PRO A 164 12.21 2.29 -12.62
N ALA A 165 11.53 2.24 -11.47
CA ALA A 165 11.29 0.99 -10.74
C ALA A 165 10.13 0.16 -11.32
N ILE A 166 9.27 0.79 -12.11
CA ILE A 166 8.06 0.18 -12.69
C ILE A 166 8.13 0.04 -14.22
N GLU A 167 9.10 0.68 -14.86
CA GLU A 167 9.30 0.55 -16.30
C GLU A 167 9.62 -0.91 -16.67
N ASN A 168 8.94 -1.42 -17.70
CA ASN A 168 9.03 -2.82 -18.15
C ASN A 168 8.66 -3.88 -17.10
N LYS A 169 7.89 -3.49 -16.06
CA LYS A 169 7.36 -4.40 -15.04
C LYS A 169 5.95 -4.86 -15.37
N LYS A 170 5.50 -5.89 -14.64
CA LYS A 170 4.12 -6.40 -14.75
C LYS A 170 3.13 -5.35 -14.26
N ALA A 171 3.42 -4.72 -13.11
CA ALA A 171 2.50 -3.81 -12.46
C ALA A 171 2.37 -2.47 -13.19
N LYS A 172 1.15 -1.92 -13.21
CA LYS A 172 0.89 -0.49 -13.46
C LYS A 172 0.45 0.20 -12.17
N ILE A 173 0.62 1.52 -12.09
CA ILE A 173 0.24 2.28 -10.88
C ILE A 173 -1.20 2.79 -10.98
N ARG A 174 -1.98 2.63 -9.91
CA ARG A 174 -3.33 3.20 -9.74
C ARG A 174 -3.45 3.83 -8.35
N PRO A 175 -2.98 5.07 -8.15
CA PRO A 175 -2.89 5.61 -6.80
C PRO A 175 -4.27 5.82 -6.19
N TRP A 176 -4.35 5.61 -4.87
CA TRP A 176 -5.46 6.14 -4.09
C TRP A 176 -5.23 7.63 -3.84
N LEU A 177 -6.20 8.44 -4.25
CA LEU A 177 -6.25 9.88 -4.10
C LEU A 177 -6.99 10.25 -2.82
N GLN A 178 -6.53 11.30 -2.15
CA GLN A 178 -7.14 11.79 -0.92
C GLN A 178 -8.45 12.52 -1.24
N ALA A 179 -9.57 12.03 -0.70
CA ALA A 179 -10.89 12.67 -0.78
C ALA A 179 -11.45 13.02 0.61
N PHE A 180 -10.57 13.32 1.58
CA PHE A 180 -10.92 13.65 2.96
C PHE A 180 -10.13 14.86 3.47
N ASN A 181 -10.69 15.54 4.48
CA ASN A 181 -10.17 16.81 4.99
C ASN A 181 -9.20 16.62 6.17
N ILE A 182 -8.02 16.07 5.90
CA ILE A 182 -6.90 16.03 6.85
C ILE A 182 -5.77 16.89 6.28
N GLY A 183 -5.20 17.78 7.11
CA GLY A 183 -4.11 18.69 6.72
C GLY A 183 -4.53 19.86 5.82
N ALA A 184 -5.58 19.71 5.01
CA ALA A 184 -6.23 20.76 4.21
C ALA A 184 -7.71 20.42 3.97
N ILE A 185 -8.49 21.40 3.50
CA ILE A 185 -9.85 21.18 2.98
C ILE A 185 -9.73 20.77 1.51
N TYR A 186 -10.16 19.55 1.18
CA TYR A 186 -10.14 18.99 -0.17
C TYR A 186 -11.41 19.39 -0.92
N ASP A 187 -11.37 20.61 -1.45
CA ASP A 187 -12.31 21.13 -2.44
C ASP A 187 -12.00 20.55 -3.84
N GLN A 188 -12.84 20.88 -4.83
CA GLN A 188 -12.67 20.45 -6.22
C GLN A 188 -11.26 20.72 -6.74
N ARG A 189 -10.71 21.91 -6.48
CA ARG A 189 -9.38 22.29 -6.95
C ARG A 189 -8.28 21.34 -6.45
N LEU A 190 -8.31 20.90 -5.20
CA LEU A 190 -7.30 19.96 -4.69
C LEU A 190 -7.51 18.53 -5.19
N ILE A 191 -8.75 18.14 -5.49
CA ILE A 191 -9.06 16.88 -6.15
C ILE A 191 -8.53 16.89 -7.59
N ASP A 192 -8.85 17.93 -8.36
CA ASP A 192 -8.41 18.11 -9.75
C ASP A 192 -6.88 18.10 -9.86
N GLN A 193 -6.17 18.78 -8.95
CA GLN A 193 -4.70 18.78 -8.93
C GLN A 193 -4.09 17.37 -8.77
N GLN A 194 -4.77 16.46 -8.05
CA GLN A 194 -4.32 15.07 -7.93
C GLN A 194 -4.61 14.29 -9.21
N ILE A 195 -5.81 14.45 -9.77
CA ILE A 195 -6.23 13.81 -11.01
C ILE A 195 -5.30 14.23 -12.15
N ASP A 196 -5.07 15.54 -12.32
CA ASP A 196 -4.15 16.07 -13.31
C ASP A 196 -2.74 15.49 -13.18
N ALA A 197 -2.22 15.35 -11.95
CA ALA A 197 -0.90 14.76 -11.73
C ALA A 197 -0.84 13.29 -12.17
N VAL A 198 -1.91 12.52 -11.96
CA VAL A 198 -2.00 11.12 -12.37
C VAL A 198 -2.18 10.97 -13.87
N GLU A 199 -3.10 11.73 -14.47
CA GLU A 199 -3.44 11.66 -15.90
C GLU A 199 -2.29 12.15 -16.79
N ASN A 200 -1.45 13.08 -16.29
CA ASN A 200 -0.26 13.52 -17.01
C ASN A 200 0.93 12.53 -16.88
N ALA A 201 0.86 11.55 -16.00
CA ALA A 201 1.95 10.59 -15.78
C ALA A 201 1.79 9.35 -16.69
N THR A 202 2.87 8.94 -17.35
CA THR A 202 2.88 7.76 -18.23
C THR A 202 2.91 6.42 -17.47
N SER A 203 3.15 6.48 -16.16
CA SER A 203 3.28 5.32 -15.27
C SER A 203 1.95 4.78 -14.73
N THR A 204 0.85 5.50 -14.94
CA THR A 204 -0.42 5.22 -14.30
C THR A 204 -1.40 4.52 -15.24
N ALA A 205 -2.39 3.85 -14.68
CA ALA A 205 -3.45 3.16 -15.41
C ALA A 205 -4.83 3.47 -14.79
N GLY A 206 -5.02 4.75 -14.45
CA GLY A 206 -6.16 5.27 -13.69
C GLY A 206 -5.81 5.58 -12.23
N TRP A 207 -6.83 5.90 -11.45
CA TRP A 207 -6.75 6.26 -10.03
C TRP A 207 -8.05 5.88 -9.34
N ALA A 208 -8.05 5.90 -8.01
CA ALA A 208 -9.25 5.72 -7.20
C ALA A 208 -9.28 6.77 -6.08
N LEU A 209 -10.48 7.18 -5.63
CA LEU A 209 -10.63 8.16 -4.55
C LEU A 209 -11.03 7.47 -3.25
N TRP A 210 -10.37 7.83 -2.16
CA TRP A 210 -10.66 7.24 -0.86
C TRP A 210 -11.15 8.27 0.15
N ASN A 211 -12.24 7.93 0.85
CA ASN A 211 -12.73 8.62 2.03
C ASN A 211 -13.29 7.59 3.02
N ALA A 212 -12.75 7.54 4.24
CA ALA A 212 -13.19 6.61 5.29
C ALA A 212 -14.68 6.72 5.65
N ARG A 213 -15.31 7.87 5.40
CA ARG A 213 -16.75 8.10 5.63
C ARG A 213 -17.62 7.63 4.45
N ASN A 214 -17.01 7.20 3.35
CA ASN A 214 -17.67 6.87 2.10
C ASN A 214 -18.58 8.01 1.59
N TYR A 215 -18.12 9.26 1.77
CA TYR A 215 -18.86 10.46 1.37
C TYR A 215 -18.06 11.22 0.31
N TYR A 216 -18.66 11.36 -0.87
CA TYR A 216 -18.06 12.02 -2.03
C TYR A 216 -19.02 13.11 -2.50
N PRO A 217 -18.75 14.40 -2.20
CA PRO A 217 -19.55 15.52 -2.67
C PRO A 217 -19.60 15.60 -4.19
N ASP A 218 -20.67 16.21 -4.73
CA ASP A 218 -20.87 16.36 -6.18
C ASP A 218 -19.71 17.04 -6.89
N TYR A 219 -19.00 17.96 -6.24
CA TYR A 219 -17.86 18.67 -6.84
C TYR A 219 -16.65 17.77 -7.16
N ILE A 220 -16.67 16.51 -6.72
CA ILE A 220 -15.65 15.50 -7.05
C ILE A 220 -15.86 14.93 -8.46
N PHE A 221 -17.08 14.99 -8.99
CA PHE A 221 -17.48 14.42 -10.28
C PHE A 221 -17.80 15.52 -11.31
#